data_AF-A0A7M3LX13-F1
#
_entry.id   AF-A0A7M3LX13-F1
#
_cell.length_a   1.000
_cell.length_b   1.000
_cell.length_c   1.000
_cell.angle_alpha   90.00
_cell.angle_beta   90.00
_cell.angle_gamma   90.00
#
_symmetry.space_group_name_H-M   'P 1'
#
loop_
_entity.id
_entity.type
_entity.pdbx_description
1 polymer ?
#
loop_
_entity_poly.entity_id
_entity_poly.type
_entity_poly.pdbx_seq_one_letter_code
_entity_poly.pdbx_strand_id
1 'polypeptide(L)' 'MQAQCYLNNSLTNTNLATDGVFGPVTEHATHRFQTCADITVDGVIGAQTWSHLAFWANSPDFVC' A
#
# COMPACT_ATOMS: atom_id res chain seq x y z
N MET A 1 -6.28 -10.24 -2.46
CA MET A 1 -6.11 -9.92 -3.91
C MET A 1 -6.02 -8.42 -4.18
N GLN A 2 -6.90 -7.57 -3.64
CA GLN A 2 -6.89 -6.12 -3.98
C GLN A 2 -5.70 -5.34 -3.39
N ALA A 3 -5.27 -5.62 -2.16
CA ALA A 3 -4.27 -4.81 -1.44
C ALA A 3 -2.95 -4.57 -2.21
N GLN A 4 -2.38 -5.62 -2.81
CA GLN A 4 -1.13 -5.51 -3.58
C GLN A 4 -1.29 -4.62 -4.83
N CYS A 5 -2.46 -4.66 -5.48
CA CYS A 5 -2.76 -3.78 -6.61
C CYS A 5 -2.80 -2.31 -6.15
N TYR A 6 -3.51 -2.04 -5.05
CA TYR A 6 -3.55 -0.70 -4.48
C TYR A 6 -2.16 -0.19 -4.06
N LEU A 7 -1.34 -1.05 -3.45
CA LEU A 7 0.04 -0.71 -3.08
C LEU A 7 0.92 -0.41 -4.30
N ASN A 8 0.83 -1.22 -5.36
CA ASN A 8 1.55 -0.98 -6.61
C ASN A 8 1.13 0.35 -7.27
N ASN A 9 -0.15 0.71 -7.20
CA ASN A 9 -0.63 1.97 -7.78
C ASN A 9 -0.35 3.19 -6.89
N SER A 10 -0.17 2.99 -5.58
CA SER A 10 0.04 4.10 -4.64
C SER A 10 1.52 4.43 -4.44
N LEU A 11 2.44 3.51 -4.72
CA LEU A 11 3.87 3.65 -4.45
C LEU A 11 4.74 3.63 -5.72
N THR A 12 5.75 4.49 -5.79
CA THR A 12 6.81 4.39 -6.82
C THR A 12 7.71 3.19 -6.57
N ASN A 13 8.33 2.61 -7.61
CA ASN A 13 9.31 1.52 -7.48
C ASN A 13 8.84 0.30 -6.67
N THR A 14 7.53 0.04 -6.67
CA THR A 14 6.94 -1.15 -6.04
C THR A 14 6.50 -2.11 -7.13
N ASN A 15 6.90 -3.39 -7.02
CA ASN A 15 6.50 -4.44 -7.95
C ASN A 15 6.11 -5.69 -7.18
N LEU A 16 4.98 -5.61 -6.48
CA LEU A 16 4.39 -6.75 -5.79
C LEU A 16 3.70 -7.66 -6.81
N ALA A 17 3.93 -8.96 -6.70
CA ALA A 17 3.10 -9.94 -7.38
C ALA A 17 1.69 -9.90 -6.77
N THR A 18 0.67 -9.70 -7.59
CA THR A 18 -0.74 -9.66 -7.16
C THR A 18 -1.29 -11.07 -6.96
N ASP A 19 -0.65 -11.85 -6.09
CA ASP A 19 -1.01 -13.24 -5.77
C ASP A 19 -2.09 -13.35 -4.68
N GLY A 20 -2.40 -12.23 -4.02
CA GLY A 20 -3.34 -12.14 -2.91
C GLY A 20 -2.80 -12.63 -1.57
N VAL A 21 -1.52 -13.01 -1.50
CA VAL A 21 -0.85 -13.50 -0.29
C VAL A 21 -0.17 -12.35 0.44
N PHE A 22 -0.55 -12.15 1.69
CA PHE A 22 0.14 -11.19 2.55
C PHE A 22 1.44 -11.80 3.08
N GLY A 23 2.49 -11.74 2.26
CA GLY A 23 3.84 -12.14 2.62
C GLY A 23 4.71 -10.97 3.08
N PRO A 24 5.97 -11.24 3.49
CA PRO A 24 6.89 -10.22 4.01
C PRO A 24 7.15 -9.06 3.02
N VAL A 25 7.06 -9.31 1.71
CA VAL A 25 7.20 -8.25 0.69
C VAL A 25 5.99 -7.30 0.71
N THR A 26 4.79 -7.84 0.89
CA THR A 26 3.55 -7.03 0.97
C THR A 26 3.50 -6.26 2.29
N GLU A 27 3.95 -6.87 3.39
CA GLU A 27 4.11 -6.22 4.69
C GLU A 27 5.08 -5.04 4.60
N HIS A 28 6.27 -5.24 3.99
CA HIS A 28 7.25 -4.17 3.82
C HIS A 28 6.71 -3.01 2.97
N ALA A 29 5.99 -3.31 1.88
CA ALA A 29 5.31 -2.29 1.08
C ALA A 29 4.21 -1.57 1.88
N THR A 30 3.49 -2.28 2.76
CA THR A 30 2.49 -1.71 3.65
C THR A 30 3.13 -0.72 4.64
N HIS A 31 4.23 -1.10 5.27
CA HIS A 31 5.01 -0.20 6.15
C HIS A 31 5.45 1.06 5.41
N ARG A 32 6.01 0.90 4.19
CA ARG A 32 6.43 2.04 3.37
C ARG A 32 5.26 2.95 3.04
N PHE A 33 4.14 2.39 2.59
CA PHE A 33 2.93 3.15 2.29
C PHE A 33 2.45 3.93 3.51
N GLN A 34 2.35 3.28 4.67
CA GLN A 34 1.93 3.94 5.91
C GLN A 34 2.87 5.08 6.30
N THR A 35 4.18 4.89 6.11
CA THR A 35 5.20 5.93 6.38
C THR A 35 5.03 7.12 5.44
N CYS A 36 4.84 6.88 4.14
CA CYS A 36 4.68 7.96 3.17
C CYS A 36 3.34 8.69 3.28
N ALA A 37 2.28 7.96 3.65
CA ALA A 37 0.97 8.53 3.88
C ALA A 37 0.84 9.27 5.22
N ASP A 38 1.91 9.28 6.04
CA ASP A 38 1.95 9.86 7.38
C ASP A 38 0.82 9.35 8.30
N ILE A 39 0.61 8.03 8.29
CA ILE A 39 -0.39 7.33 9.11
C ILE A 39 0.29 6.34 10.07
N THR A 40 -0.52 5.61 10.87
CA THR A 40 0.02 4.60 11.79
C THR A 40 0.78 3.51 11.02
N VAL A 41 2.05 3.33 11.36
CA VAL A 41 2.97 2.37 10.75
C VAL A 41 3.00 1.08 11.58
N ASP A 42 2.03 0.19 11.33
CA ASP A 42 1.89 -1.09 12.04
C ASP A 42 2.05 -2.31 11.12
N GLY A 43 2.25 -2.10 9.82
CA GLY A 43 2.39 -3.16 8.83
C GLY A 43 1.08 -3.88 8.50
N VAL A 44 -0.05 -3.43 9.05
CA VAL A 44 -1.36 -4.05 8.89
C VAL A 44 -2.26 -3.18 8.02
N ILE A 45 -2.88 -3.77 7.00
CA ILE A 45 -3.83 -3.05 6.16
C ILE A 45 -5.21 -3.00 6.85
N GLY A 46 -5.35 -2.08 7.81
CA GLY A 46 -6.59 -1.77 8.50
C GLY A 46 -7.47 -0.75 7.75
N ALA A 47 -8.58 -0.34 8.37
CA ALA A 47 -9.53 0.61 7.75
C ALA A 47 -8.88 1.95 7.37
N GLN A 48 -7.97 2.47 8.20
CA GLN A 48 -7.23 3.71 7.90
C GLN A 48 -6.36 3.53 6.65
N THR A 49 -5.57 2.45 6.59
CA THR A 49 -4.71 2.14 5.45
C THR A 49 -5.53 1.95 4.17
N TRP A 50 -6.66 1.23 4.23
CA TRP A 50 -7.56 1.07 3.10
C TRP A 50 -8.12 2.38 2.57
N SER A 51 -8.53 3.29 3.45
CA SER A 51 -9.03 4.61 3.04
C SER A 51 -7.97 5.39 2.26
N HIS A 52 -6.72 5.33 2.71
CA HIS A 52 -5.62 6.03 2.03
C HIS A 52 -5.22 5.34 0.73
N LEU A 53 -5.17 3.99 0.72
CA LEU A 53 -4.91 3.21 -0.49
C LEU A 53 -5.94 3.52 -1.58
N ALA A 54 -7.23 3.55 -1.21
CA ALA A 54 -8.29 3.89 -2.16
C ALA A 54 -8.15 5.32 -2.71
N PHE A 55 -7.75 6.27 -1.89
CA PHE A 55 -7.50 7.64 -2.34
C PHE A 55 -6.30 7.70 -3.29
N TRP A 56 -5.14 7.19 -2.87
CA TRP A 56 -3.88 7.28 -3.62
C TRP A 56 -3.84 6.42 -4.88
N ALA A 57 -4.42 5.23 -4.87
CA ALA A 57 -4.46 4.40 -6.08
C ALA A 57 -5.36 4.97 -7.19
N ASN A 58 -6.23 5.94 -6.88
CA ASN A 58 -7.02 6.69 -7.86
C ASN A 58 -6.43 8.09 -8.15
N SER A 59 -5.31 8.45 -7.51
CA SER A 59 -4.61 9.71 -7.72
C SER A 59 -3.72 9.62 -8.97
N PRO A 60 -3.51 10.73 -9.71
CA PRO A 60 -2.50 10.77 -10.77
C PRO A 60 -1.07 10.70 -10.23
N ASP A 61 -0.88 10.95 -8.93
CA ASP A 61 0.41 10.98 -8.25
C ASP A 61 0.55 9.85 -7.23
N PHE A 62 1.79 9.49 -6.90
CA PHE A 62 2.11 8.51 -5.87
C PHE A 62 2.22 9.17 -4.50
N VAL A 63 1.94 8.42 -3.42
CA VAL A 63 2.16 8.92 -2.05
C VAL A 63 3.66 9.18 -1.79
N CYS A 64 4.49 8.35 -2.41
CA CYS A 64 5.93 8.39 -2.57
C CYS A 64 6.30 7.26 -3.54
#